data_AF-A0A928TBS1-F1
#
_entry.id   AF-A0A928TBS1-F1
#
_cell.length_a   1.000
_cell.length_b   1.000
_cell.length_c   1.000
_cell.angle_alpha   90.00
_cell.angle_beta   90.00
_cell.angle_gamma   90.00
#
_symmetry.space_group_name_H-M   'P 1'
#
loop_
_entity.id
_entity.type
_entity.pdbx_description
1 polymer ?
#
loop_
_entity_poly.entity_id
_entity_poly.type
_entity_poly.pdbx_seq_one_letter_code
_entity_poly.pdbx_strand_id
1 'polypeptide(L)'
;MSTVEAPAIPASATAAVWRLLQWLAVVMLVYFLLAAVGLIATGFKMAAGDQARSLFEFARNPFSGLVIGTVATAIIQSSSTVSSIIVGLVAGGMPVEIAIPMIMGANIGTSLTNTIVSLGHIRAGEEFRRAFAAATIHDFFNLLSVVVFLPLEMIFRPLERLSYWTSGFLSGTGPVDTDGIDLMDAAISPLVDGLARLAAAWASPLVAGVLLSVAGVVGILVVIMGLSRLLRSIMVGRALRWLNAAMGRGPVSGILFGTGITVLVQSSSTTTSLVVPLAATGHFSLRQIYPFTLGANIGTCITALLAATAVTEGNTRFGMEIALVHFWYNVLGVVIIYGLPFLRDLPVRCAEWLADLSTRNKLCAFGYIAAVFFIIPSLLLGVTKMLG
;
A
#
# COMPACT_ATOMS: atom_id res chain seq x y z
N MET A 1 17.80 7.30 -36.91
CA MET A 1 17.05 8.38 -36.24
C MET A 1 15.85 8.73 -37.10
N SER A 2 14.69 8.13 -36.81
CA SER A 2 13.39 8.56 -37.33
C SER A 2 12.52 8.81 -36.09
N THR A 3 12.16 10.07 -35.88
CA THR A 3 11.26 10.50 -34.82
C THR A 3 9.90 9.84 -35.05
N VAL A 4 9.57 8.82 -34.25
CA VAL A 4 8.19 8.37 -34.10
C VAL A 4 7.49 9.47 -33.31
N GLU A 5 6.96 10.46 -34.04
CA GLU A 5 6.02 11.42 -33.47
C GLU A 5 4.84 10.63 -32.90
N ALA A 6 4.66 10.73 -31.59
CA ALA A 6 3.44 10.27 -30.95
C ALA A 6 2.27 11.03 -31.62
N PRO A 7 1.18 10.34 -32.02
CA PRO A 7 0.08 11.00 -32.69
C PRO A 7 -0.43 12.15 -31.82
N ALA A 8 -0.44 13.36 -32.39
CA ALA A 8 -0.99 14.54 -31.76
C ALA A 8 -2.47 14.26 -31.47
N ILE A 9 -2.82 14.15 -30.20
CA ILE A 9 -4.22 14.04 -29.76
C ILE A 9 -4.91 15.33 -30.21
N PRO A 10 -5.96 15.30 -31.04
CA PRO A 10 -6.67 16.51 -31.42
C PRO A 10 -7.22 17.16 -30.15
N ALA A 11 -6.87 18.41 -29.89
CA ALA A 11 -7.48 19.20 -28.83
C ALA A 11 -8.87 19.67 -29.28
N SER A 12 -9.80 18.72 -29.44
CA SER A 12 -11.22 19.05 -29.59
C SER A 12 -11.78 19.50 -28.23
N ALA A 13 -12.74 20.42 -28.23
CA ALA A 13 -13.44 20.85 -27.01
C ALA A 13 -14.00 19.64 -26.21
N THR A 14 -14.38 18.56 -26.91
CA THR A 14 -14.78 17.28 -26.32
C THR A 14 -13.65 16.64 -25.48
N ALA A 15 -12.39 16.67 -25.93
CA ALA A 15 -11.26 16.13 -25.16
C ALA A 15 -10.96 16.95 -23.89
N ALA A 16 -11.20 18.26 -23.91
CA ALA A 16 -11.08 19.10 -22.71
C ALA A 16 -12.18 18.80 -21.69
N VAL A 17 -13.43 18.67 -22.15
CA VAL A 17 -14.58 18.29 -21.30
C VAL A 17 -14.38 16.90 -20.69
N TRP A 18 -13.95 15.91 -21.48
CA TRP A 18 -13.67 14.56 -20.97
C TRP A 18 -12.58 14.56 -19.88
N ARG A 19 -11.51 15.34 -20.06
CA ARG A 19 -10.48 15.50 -19.01
C ARG A 19 -11.04 16.14 -17.75
N LEU A 20 -11.87 17.17 -17.87
CA LEU A 20 -12.52 17.80 -16.73
C LEU A 20 -13.41 16.81 -15.97
N LEU A 21 -14.25 16.05 -16.68
CA LEU A 21 -15.10 15.01 -16.09
C LEU A 21 -14.29 13.94 -15.36
N GLN A 22 -13.14 13.54 -15.92
CA GLN A 22 -12.23 12.59 -15.27
C GLN A 22 -11.66 13.15 -13.97
N TRP A 23 -11.20 14.41 -13.95
CA TRP A 23 -10.68 15.02 -12.71
C TRP A 23 -11.78 15.24 -11.67
N LEU A 24 -12.99 15.62 -12.08
CA LEU A 24 -14.15 15.68 -11.19
C LEU A 24 -14.48 14.30 -10.60
N ALA A 25 -14.42 13.24 -11.42
CA ALA A 25 -14.59 11.87 -10.94
C ALA A 25 -13.49 11.46 -9.95
N VAL A 26 -12.23 11.88 -10.15
CA VAL A 26 -11.16 11.68 -9.15
C VAL A 26 -11.53 12.36 -7.82
N VAL A 27 -11.94 13.62 -7.84
CA VAL A 27 -12.32 14.36 -6.63
C VAL A 27 -13.50 13.69 -5.92
N MET A 28 -14.52 13.25 -6.66
CA MET A 28 -15.66 12.52 -6.11
C MET A 28 -15.24 11.16 -5.50
N LEU A 29 -14.36 10.43 -6.18
CA LEU A 29 -13.83 9.17 -5.65
C LEU A 29 -13.01 9.42 -4.40
N VAL A 30 -12.21 10.48 -4.34
CA VAL A 30 -11.53 10.88 -3.11
C VAL A 30 -12.58 11.13 -2.04
N TYR A 31 -13.59 11.98 -2.23
CA TYR A 31 -14.66 12.20 -1.25
C TYR A 31 -15.27 10.89 -0.71
N PHE A 32 -15.60 9.93 -1.57
CA PHE A 32 -16.13 8.63 -1.14
C PHE A 32 -15.10 7.77 -0.40
N LEU A 33 -13.81 7.86 -0.74
CA LEU A 33 -12.75 7.23 0.04
C LEU A 33 -12.79 7.74 1.47
N LEU A 34 -12.91 9.05 1.61
CA LEU A 34 -12.87 9.71 2.91
C LEU A 34 -14.09 9.33 3.76
N ALA A 35 -15.29 9.35 3.16
CA ALA A 35 -16.50 8.86 3.82
C ALA A 35 -16.39 7.39 4.23
N ALA A 36 -15.80 6.55 3.38
CA ALA A 36 -15.61 5.13 3.69
C ALA A 36 -14.65 4.89 4.87
N VAL A 37 -13.57 5.68 4.97
CA VAL A 37 -12.66 5.65 6.13
C VAL A 37 -13.40 6.11 7.40
N GLY A 38 -14.20 7.17 7.32
CA GLY A 38 -15.06 7.61 8.42
C GLY A 38 -16.02 6.53 8.89
N LEU A 39 -16.72 5.85 7.96
CA LEU A 39 -17.60 4.72 8.28
C LEU A 39 -16.88 3.58 9.01
N ILE A 40 -15.63 3.26 8.63
CA ILE A 40 -14.82 2.27 9.35
C ILE A 40 -14.53 2.76 10.77
N ALA A 41 -14.11 4.01 10.94
CA ALA A 41 -13.77 4.58 12.25
C ALA A 41 -14.99 4.61 13.18
N THR A 42 -16.12 5.17 12.73
CA THR A 42 -17.37 5.24 13.49
C THR A 42 -17.93 3.85 13.76
N GLY A 43 -17.95 2.97 12.74
CA GLY A 43 -18.41 1.59 12.88
C GLY A 43 -17.58 0.78 13.87
N PHE A 44 -16.26 0.92 13.81
CA PHE A 44 -15.35 0.23 14.72
C PHE A 44 -15.56 0.72 16.16
N LYS A 45 -15.67 2.04 16.36
CA LYS A 45 -15.94 2.64 17.67
C LYS A 45 -17.27 2.14 18.26
N MET A 46 -18.32 2.05 17.45
CA MET A 46 -19.63 1.52 17.86
C MET A 46 -19.58 0.03 18.19
N ALA A 47 -18.83 -0.76 17.43
CA ALA A 47 -18.73 -2.21 17.61
C ALA A 47 -17.86 -2.59 18.82
N ALA A 48 -16.72 -1.90 18.99
CA ALA A 48 -15.75 -2.19 20.03
C ALA A 48 -16.13 -1.60 21.40
N GLY A 49 -16.85 -0.46 21.42
CA GLY A 49 -17.29 0.22 22.65
C GLY A 49 -16.15 0.46 23.64
N ASP A 50 -16.45 0.38 24.94
CA ASP A 50 -15.45 0.50 26.02
C ASP A 50 -14.51 -0.72 26.12
N GLN A 51 -14.84 -1.80 25.41
CA GLN A 51 -14.11 -3.07 25.43
C GLN A 51 -13.04 -3.15 24.33
N ALA A 52 -12.83 -2.09 23.55
CA ALA A 52 -11.80 -2.05 22.51
C ALA A 52 -10.43 -2.52 23.05
N ARG A 53 -10.05 -2.09 24.26
CA ARG A 53 -8.80 -2.52 24.91
C ARG A 53 -8.74 -4.03 25.19
N SER A 54 -9.80 -4.65 25.70
CA SER A 54 -9.81 -6.09 26.00
C SER A 54 -9.91 -6.95 24.74
N LEU A 55 -10.54 -6.46 23.67
CA LEU A 55 -10.58 -7.11 22.36
C LEU A 55 -9.17 -7.32 21.78
N PHE A 56 -8.25 -6.43 22.13
CA PHE A 56 -6.88 -6.41 21.62
C PHE A 56 -5.84 -7.05 22.55
N GLU A 57 -6.19 -7.38 23.80
CA GLU A 57 -5.30 -8.14 24.69
C GLU A 57 -4.97 -9.53 24.14
N PHE A 58 -5.86 -10.09 23.31
CA PHE A 58 -5.63 -11.34 22.57
C PHE A 58 -4.79 -11.14 21.29
N ALA A 59 -4.77 -9.94 20.71
CA ALA A 59 -4.05 -9.61 19.48
C ALA A 59 -2.61 -9.09 19.71
N ARG A 60 -2.00 -9.40 20.87
CA ARG A 60 -0.66 -8.92 21.25
C ARG A 60 0.48 -9.50 20.42
N ASN A 61 0.26 -10.59 19.68
CA ASN A 61 1.34 -11.20 18.93
C ASN A 61 1.62 -10.47 17.60
N PRO A 62 2.79 -9.82 17.43
CA PRO A 62 3.11 -9.05 16.23
C PRO A 62 3.19 -9.92 14.97
N PHE A 63 3.51 -11.21 15.08
CA PHE A 63 3.48 -12.13 13.94
C PHE A 63 2.06 -12.35 13.44
N SER A 64 1.04 -12.33 14.31
CA SER A 64 -0.35 -12.40 13.86
C SER A 64 -0.74 -11.18 13.04
N GLY A 65 -0.35 -9.98 13.50
CA GLY A 65 -0.54 -8.75 12.73
C GLY A 65 0.12 -8.81 11.35
N LEU A 66 1.40 -9.24 11.30
CA LEU A 66 2.13 -9.44 10.05
C LEU A 66 1.38 -10.36 9.08
N VAL A 67 0.91 -11.51 9.57
CA VAL A 67 0.20 -12.48 8.74
C VAL A 67 -1.12 -11.93 8.24
N ILE A 68 -1.90 -11.27 9.10
CA ILE A 68 -3.18 -10.64 8.71
C ILE A 68 -2.93 -9.64 7.58
N GLY A 69 -1.92 -8.78 7.70
CA GLY A 69 -1.56 -7.83 6.66
C GLY A 69 -1.15 -8.49 5.34
N THR A 70 -0.27 -9.51 5.41
CA THR A 70 0.21 -10.22 4.22
C THR A 70 -0.91 -10.93 3.49
N VAL A 71 -1.74 -11.69 4.21
CA VAL A 71 -2.84 -12.46 3.62
C VAL A 71 -3.95 -11.52 3.13
N ALA A 72 -4.31 -10.49 3.89
CA ALA A 72 -5.31 -9.52 3.48
C ALA A 72 -4.90 -8.84 2.16
N THR A 73 -3.64 -8.38 2.05
CA THR A 73 -3.16 -7.79 0.80
C THR A 73 -3.02 -8.82 -0.31
N ALA A 74 -2.60 -10.05 -0.02
CA ALA A 74 -2.53 -11.10 -1.03
C ALA A 74 -3.92 -11.45 -1.60
N ILE A 75 -4.98 -11.39 -0.79
CA ILE A 75 -6.35 -11.63 -1.26
C ILE A 75 -6.90 -10.40 -2.01
N ILE A 76 -6.75 -9.22 -1.42
CA ILE A 76 -7.27 -7.96 -1.97
C ILE A 76 -6.46 -7.47 -3.19
N GLN A 77 -5.20 -7.89 -3.32
CA GLN A 77 -4.25 -7.49 -4.35
C GLN A 77 -3.96 -5.96 -4.37
N SER A 78 -4.24 -5.26 -3.27
CA SER A 78 -4.04 -3.81 -3.13
C SER A 78 -3.62 -3.45 -1.71
N SER A 79 -2.33 -3.19 -1.52
CA SER A 79 -1.79 -2.73 -0.23
C SER A 79 -2.24 -1.33 0.12
N SER A 80 -2.48 -0.45 -0.86
CA SER A 80 -3.12 0.85 -0.64
C SER A 80 -4.48 0.67 0.03
N THR A 81 -5.32 -0.24 -0.46
CA THR A 81 -6.63 -0.54 0.16
C THR A 81 -6.46 -1.08 1.58
N VAL A 82 -5.59 -2.07 1.79
CA VAL A 82 -5.37 -2.65 3.12
C VAL A 82 -4.82 -1.61 4.10
N SER A 83 -3.87 -0.78 3.68
CA SER A 83 -3.31 0.29 4.51
C SER A 83 -4.35 1.37 4.86
N SER A 84 -5.24 1.75 3.93
CA SER A 84 -6.34 2.68 4.23
C SER A 84 -7.38 2.09 5.18
N ILE A 85 -7.67 0.77 5.07
CA ILE A 85 -8.52 0.07 6.05
C ILE A 85 -7.86 0.10 7.43
N ILE A 86 -6.56 -0.19 7.52
CA ILE A 86 -5.80 -0.14 8.78
C ILE A 86 -5.83 1.27 9.38
N VAL A 87 -5.65 2.32 8.57
CA VAL A 87 -5.78 3.72 9.00
C VAL A 87 -7.16 3.99 9.62
N GLY A 88 -8.24 3.56 8.97
CA GLY A 88 -9.60 3.71 9.50
C GLY A 88 -9.84 2.93 10.81
N LEU A 89 -9.28 1.72 10.93
CA LEU A 89 -9.37 0.93 12.16
C LEU A 89 -8.61 1.58 13.33
N VAL A 90 -7.41 2.11 13.08
CA VAL A 90 -6.61 2.82 14.09
C VAL A 90 -7.29 4.12 14.51
N ALA A 91 -7.84 4.86 13.55
CA ALA A 91 -8.68 6.04 13.82
C ALA A 91 -9.88 5.73 14.73
N GLY A 92 -10.51 4.56 14.51
CA GLY A 92 -11.63 4.07 15.32
C GLY A 92 -11.25 3.57 16.72
N GLY A 93 -9.96 3.38 17.01
CA GLY A 93 -9.48 2.97 18.34
C GLY A 93 -8.64 1.70 18.38
N MET A 94 -8.26 1.12 17.22
CA MET A 94 -7.25 0.05 17.19
C MET A 94 -5.88 0.60 17.64
N PRO A 95 -5.18 -0.06 18.59
CA PRO A 95 -3.84 0.35 19.00
C PRO A 95 -2.85 0.35 17.83
N VAL A 96 -2.03 1.40 17.75
CA VAL A 96 -1.03 1.56 16.69
C VAL A 96 -0.05 0.39 16.70
N GLU A 97 0.31 -0.11 17.88
CA GLU A 97 1.26 -1.22 18.08
C GLU A 97 0.82 -2.51 17.38
N ILE A 98 -0.50 -2.76 17.32
CA ILE A 98 -1.06 -3.94 16.66
C ILE A 98 -1.12 -3.74 15.15
N ALA A 99 -1.32 -2.49 14.72
CA ALA A 99 -1.39 -2.12 13.32
C ALA A 99 -0.02 -2.06 12.63
N ILE A 100 1.08 -1.77 13.34
CA ILE A 100 2.42 -1.67 12.73
C ILE A 100 2.83 -2.97 12.00
N PRO A 101 2.75 -4.17 12.62
CA PRO A 101 3.04 -5.41 11.90
C PRO A 101 2.05 -5.67 10.74
N MET A 102 0.79 -5.25 10.86
CA MET A 102 -0.18 -5.36 9.76
C MET A 102 0.24 -4.52 8.54
N ILE A 103 0.76 -3.31 8.73
CA ILE A 103 1.31 -2.48 7.66
C ILE A 103 2.54 -3.14 7.02
N MET A 104 3.46 -3.67 7.83
CA MET A 104 4.62 -4.42 7.34
C MET A 104 4.18 -5.62 6.49
N GLY A 105 3.16 -6.35 6.96
CA GLY A 105 2.59 -7.49 6.27
C GLY A 105 1.93 -7.09 4.96
N ALA A 106 1.19 -5.97 4.96
CA ALA A 106 0.55 -5.43 3.77
C ALA A 106 1.58 -5.11 2.68
N ASN A 107 2.77 -4.63 3.04
CA ASN A 107 3.86 -4.38 2.09
C ASN A 107 4.38 -5.68 1.46
N ILE A 108 4.56 -6.75 2.25
CA ILE A 108 4.88 -8.08 1.69
C ILE A 108 3.81 -8.49 0.67
N GLY A 109 2.52 -8.43 1.03
CA GLY A 109 1.45 -8.92 0.16
C GLY A 109 1.34 -8.21 -1.20
N THR A 110 1.78 -6.93 -1.30
CA THR A 110 1.75 -6.14 -2.54
C THR A 110 2.42 -6.84 -3.72
N SER A 111 3.45 -7.62 -3.43
CA SER A 111 4.35 -8.15 -4.44
C SER A 111 3.80 -9.39 -5.16
N LEU A 112 2.77 -10.04 -4.60
CA LEU A 112 2.09 -11.19 -5.23
C LEU A 112 1.59 -10.87 -6.64
N THR A 113 1.06 -9.66 -6.86
CA THR A 113 0.55 -9.25 -8.18
C THR A 113 1.64 -9.30 -9.26
N ASN A 114 2.83 -8.76 -8.97
CA ASN A 114 3.95 -8.76 -9.92
C ASN A 114 4.44 -10.17 -10.21
N THR A 115 4.49 -11.00 -9.17
CA THR A 115 4.91 -12.40 -9.30
C THR A 115 3.92 -13.15 -10.19
N ILE A 116 2.60 -12.92 -10.06
CA ILE A 116 1.58 -13.46 -10.98
C ILE A 116 1.79 -12.93 -12.42
N VAL A 117 2.02 -11.62 -12.60
CA VAL A 117 2.27 -11.04 -13.93
C VAL A 117 3.47 -11.66 -14.63
N SER A 118 4.55 -11.95 -13.88
CA SER A 118 5.73 -12.59 -14.46
C SER A 118 5.48 -14.03 -14.93
N LEU A 119 4.55 -14.77 -14.31
CA LEU A 119 4.12 -16.10 -14.78
C LEU A 119 3.49 -16.06 -16.18
N GLY A 120 3.04 -14.90 -16.66
CA GLY A 120 2.62 -14.74 -18.06
C GLY A 120 3.72 -15.08 -19.07
N HIS A 121 4.99 -14.98 -18.65
CA HIS A 121 6.16 -15.28 -19.49
C HIS A 121 6.69 -16.71 -19.30
N ILE A 122 6.06 -17.56 -18.48
CA ILE A 122 6.58 -18.87 -18.02
C ILE A 122 6.95 -19.88 -19.12
N ARG A 123 6.52 -19.63 -20.36
CA ARG A 123 6.85 -20.45 -21.54
C ARG A 123 8.11 -19.99 -22.28
N ALA A 124 8.58 -18.76 -22.04
CA ALA A 124 9.70 -18.14 -22.74
C ALA A 124 10.94 -18.06 -21.82
N GLY A 125 11.77 -19.11 -21.80
CA GLY A 125 12.84 -19.34 -20.81
C GLY A 125 13.57 -18.10 -20.27
N GLU A 126 14.37 -17.41 -21.09
CA GLU A 126 15.11 -16.21 -20.65
C GLU A 126 14.21 -15.00 -20.36
N GLU A 127 13.10 -14.85 -21.09
CA GLU A 127 12.14 -13.78 -20.81
C GLU A 127 11.48 -13.98 -19.46
N PHE A 128 11.09 -15.21 -19.12
CA PHE A 128 10.57 -15.61 -17.82
C PHE A 128 11.60 -15.34 -16.73
N ARG A 129 12.85 -15.76 -16.92
CA ARG A 129 13.92 -15.56 -15.95
C ARG A 129 14.07 -14.07 -15.61
N ARG A 130 14.14 -13.20 -16.63
CA ARG A 130 14.23 -11.74 -16.44
C ARG A 130 12.97 -11.14 -15.82
N ALA A 131 11.78 -11.55 -16.28
CA ALA A 131 10.50 -11.09 -15.75
C ALA A 131 10.30 -11.48 -14.29
N PHE A 132 10.62 -12.72 -13.94
CA PHE A 132 10.45 -13.27 -12.59
C PHE A 132 11.46 -12.66 -11.62
N ALA A 133 12.71 -12.43 -12.04
CA ALA A 133 13.68 -11.70 -11.23
C ALA A 133 13.22 -10.24 -10.99
N ALA A 134 12.71 -9.57 -12.02
CA ALA A 134 12.18 -8.21 -11.90
C ALA A 134 10.92 -8.10 -11.03
N ALA A 135 10.10 -9.14 -10.99
CA ALA A 135 8.97 -9.22 -10.06
C ALA A 135 9.47 -9.42 -8.62
N THR A 136 10.29 -10.45 -8.39
CA THR A 136 10.66 -10.94 -7.06
C THR A 136 11.71 -10.10 -6.34
N ILE A 137 12.43 -9.21 -7.02
CA ILE A 137 13.34 -8.28 -6.35
C ILE A 137 12.61 -7.37 -5.35
N HIS A 138 11.37 -6.99 -5.66
CA HIS A 138 10.54 -6.22 -4.74
C HIS A 138 10.11 -7.08 -3.54
N ASP A 139 9.76 -8.35 -3.77
CA ASP A 139 9.43 -9.32 -2.73
C ASP A 139 10.60 -9.49 -1.75
N PHE A 140 11.81 -9.74 -2.26
CA PHE A 140 13.00 -9.92 -1.42
C PHE A 140 13.37 -8.64 -0.66
N PHE A 141 13.19 -7.46 -1.25
CA PHE A 141 13.37 -6.21 -0.52
C PHE A 141 12.37 -6.09 0.66
N ASN A 142 11.09 -6.38 0.44
CA ASN A 142 10.08 -6.30 1.49
C ASN A 142 10.28 -7.36 2.57
N LEU A 143 10.63 -8.59 2.19
CA LEU A 143 10.96 -9.66 3.14
C LEU A 143 12.17 -9.28 4.00
N LEU A 144 13.24 -8.77 3.38
CA LEU A 144 14.41 -8.30 4.10
C LEU A 144 14.08 -7.11 5.01
N SER A 145 13.22 -6.20 4.56
CA SER A 145 12.72 -5.08 5.37
C SER A 145 12.00 -5.58 6.62
N VAL A 146 11.11 -6.56 6.51
CA VAL A 146 10.45 -7.14 7.69
C VAL A 146 11.43 -7.85 8.62
N VAL A 147 12.38 -8.63 8.08
CA VAL A 147 13.41 -9.30 8.88
C VAL A 147 14.26 -8.30 9.69
N VAL A 148 14.52 -7.11 9.14
CA VAL A 148 15.28 -6.06 9.81
C VAL A 148 14.40 -5.26 10.78
N PHE A 149 13.28 -4.73 10.32
CA PHE A 149 12.50 -3.75 11.07
C PHE A 149 11.54 -4.37 12.08
N LEU A 150 10.98 -5.57 11.86
CA LEU A 150 10.03 -6.14 12.81
C LEU A 150 10.67 -6.44 14.17
N PRO A 151 11.85 -7.10 14.27
CA PRO A 151 12.52 -7.30 15.55
C PRO A 151 12.95 -5.98 16.21
N LEU A 152 13.43 -5.03 15.40
CA LEU A 152 13.80 -3.70 15.90
C LEU A 152 12.59 -2.94 16.46
N GLU A 153 11.44 -3.07 15.81
CA GLU A 153 10.18 -2.50 16.26
C GLU A 153 9.73 -3.11 17.58
N MET A 154 9.82 -4.43 17.72
CA MET A 154 9.47 -5.13 18.94
C MET A 154 10.34 -4.72 20.14
N ILE A 155 11.63 -4.44 19.92
CA ILE A 155 12.59 -4.13 21.01
C ILE A 155 12.64 -2.63 21.31
N PHE A 156 12.76 -1.80 20.28
CA PHE A 156 13.08 -0.38 20.41
C PHE A 156 11.93 0.56 20.02
N ARG A 157 10.92 0.05 19.30
CA ARG A 157 9.79 0.82 18.75
C ARG A 157 10.20 2.09 17.96
N PRO A 158 11.22 2.04 17.08
CA PRO A 158 11.68 3.23 16.36
C PRO A 158 10.63 3.78 15.40
N LEU A 159 9.84 2.94 14.73
CA LEU A 159 8.83 3.41 13.77
C LEU A 159 7.65 4.04 14.49
N GLU A 160 7.16 3.42 15.57
CA GLU A 160 6.14 4.00 16.45
C GLU A 160 6.59 5.38 16.95
N ARG A 161 7.77 5.46 17.58
CA ARG A 161 8.29 6.71 18.18
C ARG A 161 8.51 7.81 17.13
N LEU A 162 9.11 7.46 15.99
CA LEU A 162 9.36 8.43 14.92
C LEU A 162 8.03 8.95 14.35
N SER A 163 7.08 8.05 14.15
CA SER A 163 5.76 8.40 13.60
C SER A 163 4.95 9.23 14.57
N TYR A 164 4.96 8.89 15.87
CA TYR A 164 4.37 9.67 16.95
C TYR A 164 4.96 11.09 17.00
N TRP A 165 6.27 11.22 16.87
CA TRP A 165 6.94 12.53 16.83
C TRP A 165 6.47 13.31 15.61
N THR A 166 6.56 12.74 14.40
CA THR A 166 6.16 13.43 13.16
C THR A 166 4.67 13.75 13.08
N SER A 167 3.79 12.89 13.62
CA SER A 167 2.35 13.16 13.68
C SER A 167 2.07 14.36 14.58
N GLY A 168 2.82 14.51 15.68
CA GLY A 168 2.73 15.69 16.56
C GLY A 168 3.06 17.01 15.85
N PHE A 169 4.09 17.04 14.99
CA PHE A 169 4.41 18.25 14.19
C PHE A 169 3.34 18.55 13.16
N LEU A 170 2.77 17.53 12.53
CA LEU A 170 1.74 17.69 11.51
C LEU A 170 0.36 18.03 12.10
N SER A 171 0.10 17.63 13.34
CA SER A 171 -1.15 17.92 14.07
C SER A 171 -1.09 19.15 14.98
N GLY A 172 0.07 19.82 15.13
CA GLY A 172 0.17 21.18 15.68
C GLY A 172 0.45 21.32 17.18
N THR A 173 1.69 21.12 17.63
CA THR A 173 2.22 21.83 18.83
C THR A 173 2.90 23.15 18.45
N GLY A 174 2.15 24.00 17.75
CA GLY A 174 2.39 25.43 17.58
C GLY A 174 1.05 26.16 17.71
N PRO A 175 1.01 27.45 18.11
CA PRO A 175 -0.22 28.18 18.36
C PRO A 175 -0.94 28.50 17.05
N VAL A 176 -1.60 27.50 16.49
CA VAL A 176 -2.66 27.66 15.50
C VAL A 176 -3.75 26.73 15.95
N ASP A 177 -4.61 27.25 16.84
CA ASP A 177 -5.98 26.78 16.95
C ASP A 177 -6.58 26.82 15.55
N THR A 178 -6.72 25.67 14.89
CA THR A 178 -7.69 25.57 13.81
C THR A 178 -9.06 25.31 14.43
N ASP A 179 -9.58 26.36 15.09
CA ASP A 179 -11.02 26.65 15.20
C ASP A 179 -11.65 26.99 13.82
N GLY A 180 -10.87 26.84 12.74
CA GLY A 180 -11.40 26.81 11.38
C GLY A 180 -12.13 25.51 11.17
N ILE A 181 -13.42 25.60 10.80
CA ILE A 181 -14.25 24.51 10.29
C ILE A 181 -13.36 23.56 9.48
N ASP A 182 -13.17 22.35 9.98
CA ASP A 182 -12.49 21.30 9.23
C ASP A 182 -13.37 21.04 8.00
N LEU A 183 -13.02 21.69 6.88
CA LEU A 183 -13.79 21.68 5.64
C LEU A 183 -14.08 20.25 5.19
N MET A 184 -13.19 19.33 5.58
CA MET A 184 -13.34 17.91 5.35
C MET A 184 -14.42 17.28 6.22
N ASP A 185 -14.42 17.59 7.52
CA ASP A 185 -15.44 17.10 8.45
C ASP A 185 -16.82 17.65 8.10
N ALA A 186 -16.90 18.94 7.76
CA ALA A 186 -18.15 19.56 7.31
C ALA A 186 -18.70 18.91 6.02
N ALA A 187 -17.83 18.40 5.14
CA ALA A 187 -18.24 17.74 3.91
C ALA A 187 -18.66 16.28 4.11
N ILE A 188 -18.01 15.55 5.04
CA ILE A 188 -18.16 14.10 5.19
C ILE A 188 -19.13 13.73 6.30
N SER A 189 -19.11 14.45 7.43
CA SER A 189 -19.93 14.15 8.61
C SER A 189 -21.42 13.98 8.29
N PRO A 190 -22.09 14.77 7.41
CA PRO A 190 -23.51 14.56 7.15
C PRO A 190 -23.82 13.18 6.55
N LEU A 191 -22.89 12.64 5.75
CA LEU A 191 -23.02 11.32 5.14
C LEU A 191 -22.74 10.21 6.15
N VAL A 192 -21.64 10.33 6.91
CA VAL A 192 -21.24 9.32 7.90
C VAL A 192 -22.24 9.25 9.04
N ASP A 193 -22.60 10.39 9.65
CA ASP A 193 -23.60 10.48 10.71
C ASP A 193 -24.98 10.02 10.23
N GLY A 194 -25.36 10.41 9.01
CA GLY A 194 -26.64 9.99 8.43
C GLY A 194 -26.74 8.47 8.33
N LEU A 195 -25.70 7.82 7.80
CA LEU A 195 -25.62 6.37 7.70
C LEU A 195 -25.52 5.70 9.08
N ALA A 196 -24.78 6.29 10.02
CA ALA A 196 -24.65 5.76 11.37
C ALA A 196 -25.98 5.79 12.13
N ARG A 197 -26.72 6.91 12.05
CA ARG A 197 -28.08 7.05 12.63
C ARG A 197 -29.06 6.06 12.00
N LEU A 198 -28.99 5.88 10.69
CA LEU A 198 -29.81 4.89 10.00
C LEU A 198 -29.52 3.49 10.49
N ALA A 199 -28.24 3.08 10.59
CA ALA A 199 -27.87 1.77 11.10
C ALA A 199 -28.32 1.57 12.57
N ALA A 200 -28.12 2.58 13.42
CA ALA A 200 -28.50 2.55 14.82
C ALA A 200 -30.02 2.54 15.05
N ALA A 201 -30.83 2.98 14.07
CA ALA A 201 -32.28 3.02 14.20
C ALA A 201 -32.93 1.63 14.24
N TRP A 202 -32.27 0.60 13.69
CA TRP A 202 -32.84 -0.75 13.57
C TRP A 202 -31.91 -1.88 14.04
N ALA A 203 -30.68 -1.59 14.43
CA ALA A 203 -29.71 -2.58 14.88
C ALA A 203 -29.11 -2.23 16.26
N SER A 204 -28.64 -3.25 16.98
CA SER A 204 -27.87 -3.03 18.22
C SER A 204 -26.54 -2.33 17.91
N PRO A 205 -25.91 -1.64 18.87
CA PRO A 205 -24.65 -0.92 18.64
C PRO A 205 -23.55 -1.80 18.01
N LEU A 206 -23.43 -3.06 18.46
CA LEU A 206 -22.50 -4.02 17.89
C LEU A 206 -22.81 -4.31 16.42
N VAL A 207 -24.06 -4.64 16.10
CA VAL A 207 -24.47 -5.00 14.73
C VAL A 207 -24.39 -3.79 13.81
N ALA A 208 -24.86 -2.63 14.26
CA ALA A 208 -24.74 -1.36 13.54
C ALA A 208 -23.27 -1.03 13.26
N GLY A 209 -22.40 -1.15 14.27
CA GLY A 209 -20.96 -0.91 14.13
C GLY A 209 -20.30 -1.83 13.11
N VAL A 210 -20.57 -3.14 13.20
CA VAL A 210 -20.05 -4.12 12.23
C VAL A 210 -20.55 -3.83 10.81
N LEU A 211 -21.83 -3.49 10.64
CA LEU A 211 -22.39 -3.17 9.33
C LEU A 211 -21.73 -1.91 8.72
N LEU A 212 -21.53 -0.87 9.52
CA LEU A 212 -20.84 0.35 9.08
C LEU A 212 -19.39 0.07 8.71
N SER A 213 -18.66 -0.71 9.52
CA SER A 213 -17.29 -1.10 9.18
C SER A 213 -17.20 -1.91 7.89
N VAL A 214 -18.12 -2.87 7.68
CA VAL A 214 -18.17 -3.65 6.44
C VAL A 214 -18.53 -2.76 5.25
N ALA A 215 -19.52 -1.87 5.39
CA ALA A 215 -19.88 -0.92 4.36
C ALA A 215 -18.72 0.01 3.99
N GLY A 216 -17.97 0.50 4.99
CA GLY A 216 -16.76 1.27 4.80
C GLY A 216 -15.67 0.48 4.07
N VAL A 217 -15.38 -0.76 4.48
CA VAL A 217 -14.40 -1.63 3.79
C VAL A 217 -14.79 -1.87 2.32
N VAL A 218 -16.05 -2.19 2.05
CA VAL A 218 -16.57 -2.34 0.68
C VAL A 218 -16.47 -1.03 -0.09
N GLY A 219 -16.79 0.10 0.55
CA GLY A 219 -16.63 1.44 0.00
C GLY A 219 -15.20 1.73 -0.42
N ILE A 220 -14.21 1.49 0.46
CA ILE A 220 -12.78 1.65 0.15
C ILE A 220 -12.40 0.77 -1.04
N LEU A 221 -12.83 -0.49 -1.08
CA LEU A 221 -12.54 -1.39 -2.20
C LEU A 221 -13.08 -0.84 -3.52
N VAL A 222 -14.36 -0.45 -3.56
CA VAL A 222 -15.01 0.11 -4.76
C VAL A 222 -14.30 1.38 -5.22
N VAL A 223 -14.03 2.29 -4.28
CA VAL A 223 -13.40 3.57 -4.56
C VAL A 223 -11.98 3.41 -5.07
N ILE A 224 -11.13 2.60 -4.40
CA ILE A 224 -9.75 2.38 -4.82
C ILE A 224 -9.70 1.65 -6.16
N MET A 225 -10.61 0.71 -6.43
CA MET A 225 -10.74 0.09 -7.76
C MET A 225 -11.11 1.11 -8.84
N GLY A 226 -12.07 1.99 -8.56
CA GLY A 226 -12.48 3.08 -9.46
C GLY A 226 -11.34 4.06 -9.74
N LEU A 227 -10.67 4.51 -8.67
CA LEU A 227 -9.54 5.44 -8.73
C LEU A 227 -8.37 4.83 -9.53
N SER A 228 -8.04 3.56 -9.25
CA SER A 228 -6.99 2.83 -9.96
C SER A 228 -7.29 2.69 -11.45
N ARG A 229 -8.54 2.39 -11.83
CA ARG A 229 -8.93 2.27 -13.25
C ARG A 229 -8.88 3.63 -13.96
N LEU A 230 -9.39 4.67 -13.32
CA LEU A 230 -9.46 6.02 -13.86
C LEU A 230 -8.06 6.62 -14.06
N LEU A 231 -7.24 6.63 -13.01
CA LEU A 231 -5.88 7.17 -13.08
C LEU A 231 -5.01 6.36 -14.05
N ARG A 232 -5.15 5.03 -14.09
CA ARG A 232 -4.49 4.19 -15.10
C ARG A 232 -4.87 4.62 -16.52
N SER A 233 -6.15 4.81 -16.81
CA SER A 233 -6.61 5.24 -18.14
C SER A 233 -6.00 6.57 -18.57
N ILE A 234 -5.73 7.47 -17.61
CA ILE A 234 -5.16 8.79 -17.87
C ILE A 234 -3.62 8.72 -18.00
N MET A 235 -2.98 7.81 -17.25
CA MET A 235 -1.54 7.87 -16.99
C MET A 235 -0.68 6.85 -17.73
N VAL A 236 -1.18 5.69 -18.15
CA VAL A 236 -0.32 4.60 -18.69
C VAL A 236 0.60 5.05 -19.83
N GLY A 237 0.08 5.80 -20.82
CA GLY A 237 0.89 6.27 -21.95
C GLY A 237 1.96 7.30 -21.57
N ARG A 238 1.69 8.14 -20.55
CA ARG A 238 2.65 9.12 -20.02
C ARG A 238 3.67 8.45 -19.10
N ALA A 239 3.22 7.51 -18.27
CA ALA A 239 4.03 6.73 -17.35
C ALA A 239 5.13 5.94 -18.09
N LEU A 240 4.80 5.30 -19.23
CA LEU A 240 5.79 4.61 -20.05
C LEU A 240 6.87 5.55 -20.62
N ARG A 241 6.49 6.76 -21.05
CA ARG A 241 7.46 7.76 -21.52
C ARG A 241 8.37 8.24 -20.40
N TRP A 242 7.81 8.47 -19.21
CA TRP A 242 8.57 8.91 -18.05
C TRP A 242 9.50 7.81 -17.56
N LEU A 243 9.05 6.55 -17.55
CA LEU A 243 9.87 5.40 -17.26
C LEU A 243 11.08 5.32 -18.19
N ASN A 244 10.88 5.43 -19.51
CA ASN A 244 11.99 5.44 -20.47
C ASN A 244 12.93 6.64 -20.31
N ALA A 245 12.42 7.81 -19.91
CA ALA A 245 13.24 8.98 -19.63
C ALA A 245 13.99 8.89 -18.28
N ALA A 246 13.48 8.13 -17.33
CA ALA A 246 14.01 7.95 -15.98
C ALA A 246 15.10 6.87 -15.92
N MET A 247 14.84 5.76 -16.61
CA MET A 247 15.66 4.56 -16.54
C MET A 247 17.05 4.81 -17.15
N GLY A 248 18.09 4.64 -16.35
CA GLY A 248 19.48 4.84 -16.77
C GLY A 248 20.14 6.13 -16.29
N ARG A 249 19.40 7.04 -15.64
CA ARG A 249 19.95 8.29 -15.05
C ARG A 249 20.50 8.13 -13.63
N GLY A 250 20.64 6.90 -13.16
CA GLY A 250 21.17 6.54 -11.85
C GLY A 250 20.10 6.23 -10.80
N PRO A 251 20.51 5.73 -9.61
CA PRO A 251 19.58 5.18 -8.61
C PRO A 251 18.58 6.17 -8.03
N VAL A 252 19.03 7.38 -7.69
CA VAL A 252 18.17 8.42 -7.08
C VAL A 252 17.07 8.82 -8.05
N SER A 253 17.42 8.97 -9.34
CA SER A 253 16.45 9.22 -10.40
C SER A 253 15.42 8.09 -10.47
N GLY A 254 15.86 6.84 -10.49
CA GLY A 254 14.97 5.67 -10.46
C GLY A 254 13.98 5.71 -9.29
N ILE A 255 14.46 5.98 -8.07
CA ILE A 255 13.60 6.08 -6.88
C ILE A 255 12.59 7.22 -7.03
N LEU A 256 13.03 8.44 -7.35
CA LEU A 256 12.13 9.59 -7.49
C LEU A 256 11.05 9.37 -8.56
N PHE A 257 11.41 8.77 -9.69
CA PHE A 257 10.46 8.47 -10.75
C PHE A 257 9.50 7.32 -10.37
N GLY A 258 9.98 6.28 -9.69
CA GLY A 258 9.13 5.21 -9.16
C GLY A 258 8.10 5.76 -8.17
N THR A 259 8.54 6.65 -7.27
CA THR A 259 7.68 7.37 -6.33
C THR A 259 6.66 8.20 -7.10
N GLY A 260 7.12 9.08 -7.99
CA GLY A 260 6.25 9.98 -8.75
C GLY A 260 5.20 9.25 -9.59
N ILE A 261 5.58 8.21 -10.33
CA ILE A 261 4.62 7.43 -11.12
C ILE A 261 3.62 6.74 -10.20
N THR A 262 4.05 6.19 -9.06
CA THR A 262 3.13 5.52 -8.14
C THR A 262 2.18 6.50 -7.46
N VAL A 263 2.63 7.69 -7.09
CA VAL A 263 1.76 8.75 -6.57
C VAL A 263 0.72 9.17 -7.60
N LEU A 264 1.10 9.26 -8.88
CA LEU A 264 0.17 9.62 -9.95
C LEU A 264 -0.81 8.50 -10.32
N VAL A 265 -0.34 7.25 -10.30
CA VAL A 265 -1.16 6.07 -10.66
C VAL A 265 -1.97 5.56 -9.46
N GLN A 266 -1.56 5.89 -8.23
CA GLN A 266 -2.12 5.41 -6.95
C GLN A 266 -2.08 3.89 -6.76
N SER A 267 -1.21 3.19 -7.49
CA SER A 267 -1.07 1.73 -7.39
C SER A 267 0.37 1.30 -7.66
N SER A 268 1.10 0.88 -6.63
CA SER A 268 2.46 0.37 -6.77
C SER A 268 2.51 -0.93 -7.56
N SER A 269 1.55 -1.84 -7.38
CA SER A 269 1.47 -3.08 -8.17
C SER A 269 1.31 -2.76 -9.65
N THR A 270 0.49 -1.76 -10.02
CA THR A 270 0.42 -1.26 -11.40
C THR A 270 1.76 -0.71 -11.87
N THR A 271 2.37 0.21 -11.11
CA THR A 271 3.64 0.86 -11.48
C THR A 271 4.77 -0.15 -11.66
N THR A 272 4.91 -1.08 -10.72
CA THR A 272 5.97 -2.10 -10.74
C THR A 272 5.70 -3.19 -11.78
N SER A 273 4.45 -3.58 -12.02
CA SER A 273 4.07 -4.50 -13.09
C SER A 273 4.36 -3.96 -14.49
N LEU A 274 4.39 -2.63 -14.71
CA LEU A 274 4.82 -2.06 -16.01
C LEU A 274 6.27 -2.42 -16.34
N VAL A 275 7.10 -2.65 -15.32
CA VAL A 275 8.52 -2.94 -15.49
C VAL A 275 8.78 -4.42 -15.78
N VAL A 276 7.89 -5.31 -15.34
CA VAL A 276 8.04 -6.77 -15.54
C VAL A 276 8.15 -7.15 -17.02
N PRO A 277 7.25 -6.71 -17.94
CA PRO A 277 7.42 -6.96 -19.37
C PRO A 277 8.67 -6.31 -19.97
N LEU A 278 9.07 -5.13 -19.49
CA LEU A 278 10.26 -4.43 -20.00
C LEU A 278 11.57 -5.11 -19.56
N ALA A 279 11.56 -5.76 -18.40
CA ALA A 279 12.62 -6.68 -18.00
C ALA A 279 12.64 -7.91 -18.89
N ALA A 280 11.46 -8.46 -19.19
CA ALA A 280 11.29 -9.65 -20.03
C ALA A 280 11.92 -9.46 -21.42
N THR A 281 11.80 -8.27 -22.03
CA THR A 281 12.44 -7.94 -23.32
C THR A 281 13.96 -7.74 -23.23
N GLY A 282 14.51 -7.59 -22.02
CA GLY A 282 15.94 -7.35 -21.81
C GLY A 282 16.39 -5.91 -22.00
N HIS A 283 15.47 -4.96 -22.21
CA HIS A 283 15.81 -3.55 -22.37
C HIS A 283 16.38 -2.93 -21.09
N PHE A 284 16.00 -3.45 -19.92
CA PHE A 284 16.50 -2.99 -18.64
C PHE A 284 17.04 -4.14 -17.81
N SER A 285 18.23 -3.95 -17.23
CA SER A 285 18.80 -4.86 -16.25
C SER A 285 18.06 -4.77 -14.92
N LEU A 286 18.12 -5.86 -14.15
CA LEU A 286 17.52 -5.90 -12.81
C LEU A 286 18.04 -4.78 -11.89
N ARG A 287 19.33 -4.44 -11.99
CA ARG A 287 19.95 -3.35 -11.22
C ARG A 287 19.43 -1.96 -11.61
N GLN A 288 18.98 -1.76 -12.85
CA GLN A 288 18.32 -0.52 -13.27
C GLN A 288 16.87 -0.46 -12.80
N ILE A 289 16.19 -1.61 -12.75
CA ILE A 289 14.80 -1.75 -12.31
C ILE A 289 14.67 -1.56 -10.80
N TYR A 290 15.65 -2.07 -10.04
CA TYR A 290 15.59 -2.12 -8.59
C TYR A 290 15.28 -0.75 -7.94
N PRO A 291 16.00 0.35 -8.21
CA PRO A 291 15.71 1.64 -7.59
C PRO A 291 14.32 2.17 -7.96
N PHE A 292 13.82 1.86 -9.17
CA PHE A 292 12.47 2.21 -9.58
C PHE A 292 11.41 1.49 -8.75
N THR A 293 11.59 0.18 -8.51
CA THR A 293 10.66 -0.58 -7.65
C THR A 293 10.65 -0.07 -6.21
N LEU A 294 11.79 0.35 -5.69
CA LEU A 294 11.90 0.96 -4.35
C LEU A 294 11.14 2.29 -4.26
N GLY A 295 11.28 3.13 -5.28
CA GLY A 295 10.49 4.36 -5.40
C GLY A 295 8.99 4.08 -5.40
N ALA A 296 8.57 3.07 -6.17
CA ALA A 296 7.16 2.70 -6.21
C ALA A 296 6.61 2.27 -4.84
N ASN A 297 7.42 1.60 -4.01
CA ASN A 297 7.05 1.25 -2.64
C ASN A 297 6.83 2.48 -1.76
N ILE A 298 7.74 3.47 -1.83
CA ILE A 298 7.58 4.76 -1.14
C ILE A 298 6.30 5.48 -1.63
N GLY A 299 6.06 5.51 -2.93
CA GLY A 299 4.91 6.21 -3.52
C GLY A 299 3.55 5.70 -3.04
N THR A 300 3.42 4.41 -2.71
CA THR A 300 2.18 3.83 -2.18
C THR A 300 1.76 4.41 -0.83
N CYS A 301 2.70 4.96 -0.06
CA CYS A 301 2.41 5.55 1.25
C CYS A 301 1.48 6.77 1.15
N ILE A 302 1.44 7.46 0.00
CA ILE A 302 0.56 8.63 -0.20
C ILE A 302 -0.91 8.25 -0.03
N THR A 303 -1.34 7.05 -0.45
CA THR A 303 -2.75 6.67 -0.29
C THR A 303 -3.13 6.52 1.19
N ALA A 304 -2.23 5.99 2.03
CA ALA A 304 -2.45 5.90 3.47
C ALA A 304 -2.45 7.29 4.13
N LEU A 305 -1.56 8.18 3.72
CA LEU A 305 -1.51 9.56 4.22
C LEU A 305 -2.79 10.34 3.84
N LEU A 306 -3.27 10.19 2.60
CA LEU A 306 -4.55 10.77 2.17
C LEU A 306 -5.73 10.18 2.97
N ALA A 307 -5.74 8.88 3.19
CA ALA A 307 -6.73 8.23 4.05
C ALA A 307 -6.66 8.73 5.50
N ALA A 308 -5.47 9.08 6.01
CA ALA A 308 -5.34 9.62 7.35
C ALA A 308 -5.84 11.06 7.47
N THR A 309 -5.63 11.90 6.44
CA THR A 309 -6.23 13.24 6.38
C THR A 309 -7.76 13.21 6.26
N ALA A 310 -8.32 12.04 5.94
CA ALA A 310 -9.76 11.81 5.86
C ALA A 310 -10.43 11.61 7.21
N VAL A 311 -9.64 11.34 8.25
CA VAL A 311 -10.15 10.94 9.56
C VAL A 311 -10.54 12.20 10.32
N THR A 312 -11.83 12.47 10.38
CA THR A 312 -12.38 13.62 11.10
C THR A 312 -13.05 13.21 12.41
N GLU A 313 -13.62 12.00 12.45
CA GLU A 313 -14.18 11.39 13.66
C GLU A 313 -13.20 10.37 14.28
N GLY A 314 -12.99 10.47 15.60
CA GLY A 314 -12.13 9.57 16.35
C GLY A 314 -10.78 10.20 16.71
N ASN A 315 -9.74 9.38 16.79
CA ASN A 315 -8.42 9.85 17.18
C ASN A 315 -7.56 10.13 15.94
N THR A 316 -7.83 11.26 15.26
CA THR A 316 -7.17 11.69 14.00
C THR A 316 -5.66 11.58 14.06
N ARG A 317 -5.09 11.88 15.23
CA ARG A 317 -3.65 11.74 15.49
C ARG A 317 -3.15 10.31 15.29
N PHE A 318 -3.87 9.29 15.77
CA PHE A 318 -3.47 7.89 15.62
C PHE A 318 -3.63 7.40 14.17
N GLY A 319 -4.67 7.85 13.45
CA GLY A 319 -4.81 7.57 12.02
C GLY A 319 -3.62 8.11 11.20
N MET A 320 -3.19 9.35 11.48
CA MET A 320 -1.99 9.95 10.90
C MET A 320 -0.71 9.22 11.33
N GLU A 321 -0.61 8.84 12.60
CA GLU A 321 0.54 8.10 13.13
C GLU A 321 0.77 6.79 12.39
N ILE A 322 -0.25 5.95 12.19
CA ILE A 322 -0.08 4.68 11.46
C ILE A 322 0.21 4.88 9.96
N ALA A 323 -0.32 5.94 9.34
CA ALA A 323 0.04 6.29 7.97
C ALA A 323 1.51 6.74 7.87
N LEU A 324 2.03 7.44 8.88
CA LEU A 324 3.44 7.82 8.96
C LEU A 324 4.34 6.64 9.29
N VAL A 325 3.89 5.65 10.07
CA VAL A 325 4.60 4.37 10.24
C VAL A 325 4.82 3.75 8.87
N HIS A 326 3.78 3.69 8.05
CA HIS A 326 3.88 3.14 6.69
C HIS A 326 4.91 3.91 5.84
N PHE A 327 4.87 5.23 5.88
CA PHE A 327 5.83 6.09 5.18
C PHE A 327 7.27 5.86 5.65
N TRP A 328 7.52 5.96 6.96
CA TRP A 328 8.85 5.81 7.53
C TRP A 328 9.42 4.41 7.38
N TYR A 329 8.60 3.37 7.49
CA TYR A 329 9.01 1.99 7.22
C TYR A 329 9.59 1.85 5.81
N ASN A 330 8.90 2.40 4.79
CA ASN A 330 9.37 2.33 3.41
C ASN A 330 10.60 3.20 3.15
N VAL A 331 10.61 4.44 3.67
CA VAL A 331 11.74 5.35 3.49
C VAL A 331 13.00 4.81 4.18
N LEU A 332 12.89 4.38 5.45
CA LEU A 332 14.01 3.80 6.18
C LEU A 332 14.44 2.45 5.59
N GLY A 333 13.50 1.66 5.08
CA GLY A 333 13.80 0.46 4.29
C GLY A 333 14.73 0.76 3.13
N VAL A 334 14.40 1.77 2.32
CA VAL A 334 15.27 2.20 1.21
C VAL A 334 16.60 2.75 1.72
N VAL A 335 16.59 3.63 2.72
CA VAL A 335 17.83 4.23 3.25
C VAL A 335 18.78 3.17 3.82
N ILE A 336 18.28 2.20 4.58
CA ILE A 336 19.11 1.18 5.23
C ILE A 336 19.49 0.08 4.25
N ILE A 337 18.51 -0.58 3.61
CA ILE A 337 18.78 -1.74 2.76
C ILE A 337 19.43 -1.32 1.44
N TYR A 338 18.92 -0.26 0.79
CA TYR A 338 19.54 0.21 -0.45
C TYR A 338 20.76 1.09 -0.17
N GLY A 339 20.81 1.85 0.92
CA GLY A 339 21.99 2.67 1.24
C GLY A 339 23.24 1.84 1.56
N LEU A 340 23.09 0.75 2.32
CA LEU A 340 24.21 -0.11 2.72
C LEU A 340 24.61 -1.07 1.58
N PRO A 341 25.87 -1.02 1.09
CA PRO A 341 26.28 -1.81 -0.09
C PRO A 341 26.06 -3.32 0.05
N PHE A 342 26.27 -3.89 1.24
CA PHE A 342 26.11 -5.33 1.48
C PHE A 342 24.65 -5.78 1.51
N LEU A 343 23.72 -4.91 1.94
CA LEU A 343 22.28 -5.20 1.90
C LEU A 343 21.70 -4.92 0.51
N ARG A 344 22.22 -3.91 -0.21
CA ARG A 344 21.73 -3.51 -1.53
C ARG A 344 21.75 -4.67 -2.52
N ASP A 345 22.83 -5.45 -2.51
CA ASP A 345 23.03 -6.56 -3.43
C ASP A 345 22.20 -7.80 -3.08
N LEU A 346 21.73 -7.91 -1.84
CA LEU A 346 21.09 -9.14 -1.35
C LEU A 346 19.74 -9.42 -2.06
N PRO A 347 18.79 -8.46 -2.19
CA PRO A 347 17.55 -8.68 -2.95
C PRO A 347 17.79 -9.02 -4.42
N VAL A 348 18.81 -8.40 -5.05
CA VAL A 348 19.18 -8.68 -6.44
C VAL A 348 19.63 -10.14 -6.59
N ARG A 349 20.57 -10.59 -5.75
CA ARG A 349 21.12 -11.96 -5.80
C ARG A 349 20.05 -13.00 -5.51
N CYS A 350 19.18 -12.76 -4.53
CA CYS A 350 18.08 -13.67 -4.19
C CYS A 350 17.07 -13.77 -5.35
N ALA A 351 16.73 -12.65 -5.99
CA ALA A 351 15.83 -12.62 -7.14
C ALA A 351 16.40 -13.37 -8.35
N GLU A 352 17.67 -13.16 -8.68
CA GLU A 352 18.36 -13.88 -9.76
C GLU A 352 18.43 -15.37 -9.47
N TRP A 353 18.83 -15.76 -8.26
CA TRP A 353 18.89 -17.16 -7.84
C TRP A 353 17.53 -17.85 -7.94
N LEU A 354 16.47 -17.21 -7.44
CA LEU A 354 15.13 -17.78 -7.48
C LEU A 354 14.59 -17.86 -8.92
N ALA A 355 14.89 -16.87 -9.76
CA ALA A 355 14.51 -16.88 -11.17
C ALA A 355 15.23 -17.99 -11.96
N ASP A 356 16.52 -18.18 -11.73
CA ASP A 356 17.31 -19.25 -12.35
C ASP A 356 16.77 -20.63 -11.94
N LEU A 357 16.45 -20.81 -10.65
CA LEU A 357 15.83 -22.03 -10.13
C LEU A 357 14.45 -22.28 -10.76
N SER A 358 13.61 -21.23 -10.83
CA SER A 358 12.26 -21.30 -11.38
C SER A 358 12.24 -21.54 -12.90
N THR A 359 13.29 -21.10 -13.60
CA THR A 359 13.45 -21.36 -15.04
C THR A 359 13.79 -22.83 -15.30
N ARG A 360 14.60 -23.45 -14.42
CA ARG A 360 14.91 -24.90 -14.48
C ARG A 360 13.72 -25.75 -14.06
N ASN A 361 13.02 -25.35 -13.01
CA ASN A 361 11.83 -26.03 -12.51
C ASN A 361 10.71 -25.03 -12.19
N LYS A 362 9.70 -24.99 -13.07
CA LYS A 362 8.55 -24.08 -12.97
C LYS A 362 7.76 -24.26 -11.67
N LEU A 363 7.79 -25.44 -11.06
CA LEU A 363 7.14 -25.69 -9.77
C LEU A 363 7.77 -24.86 -8.64
N CYS A 364 9.04 -24.47 -8.75
CA CYS A 364 9.69 -23.61 -7.76
C CYS A 364 9.05 -22.21 -7.70
N ALA A 365 8.55 -21.68 -8.82
CA ALA A 365 7.83 -20.40 -8.83
C ALA A 365 6.51 -20.49 -8.06
N PHE A 366 5.71 -21.54 -8.30
CA PHE A 366 4.47 -21.77 -7.57
C PHE A 366 4.72 -22.09 -6.10
N GLY A 367 5.75 -22.88 -5.80
CA GLY A 367 6.18 -23.20 -4.45
C GLY A 367 6.60 -21.95 -3.68
N TYR A 368 7.32 -21.02 -4.30
CA TYR A 368 7.67 -19.73 -3.71
C TYR A 368 6.44 -18.90 -3.36
N ILE A 369 5.49 -18.76 -4.31
CA ILE A 369 4.24 -18.03 -4.07
C ILE A 369 3.46 -18.66 -2.90
N ALA A 370 3.26 -19.98 -2.93
CA ALA A 370 2.56 -20.68 -1.87
C ALA A 370 3.28 -20.50 -0.51
N ALA A 371 4.60 -20.60 -0.51
CA ALA A 371 5.42 -20.46 0.69
C ALA A 371 5.30 -19.07 1.31
N VAL A 372 5.62 -18.01 0.55
CA VAL A 372 5.73 -16.65 1.07
C VAL A 372 4.37 -16.04 1.46
N PHE A 373 3.34 -16.25 0.65
CA PHE A 373 2.07 -15.54 0.83
C PHE A 373 1.03 -16.33 1.64
N PHE A 374 1.19 -17.65 1.79
CA PHE A 374 0.18 -18.49 2.45
C PHE A 374 0.76 -19.44 3.49
N ILE A 375 1.75 -20.28 3.16
CA ILE A 375 2.24 -21.34 4.05
C ILE A 375 3.04 -20.77 5.22
N ILE A 376 4.08 -19.97 4.97
CA ILE A 376 4.87 -19.33 6.03
C ILE A 376 3.96 -18.48 6.93
N PRO A 377 3.07 -17.62 6.39
CA PRO A 377 2.13 -16.89 7.23
C PRO A 377 1.22 -17.81 8.06
N SER A 378 0.69 -18.88 7.47
CA SER A 378 -0.17 -19.84 8.20
C SER A 378 0.59 -20.59 9.31
N LEU A 379 1.86 -20.95 9.06
CA LEU A 379 2.72 -21.59 10.05
C LEU A 379 3.05 -20.64 11.19
N LEU A 380 3.34 -19.36 10.90
CA LEU A 380 3.58 -18.33 11.92
C LEU A 380 2.34 -18.13 12.81
N LEU A 381 1.12 -18.17 12.25
CA LEU A 381 -0.11 -18.17 13.03
C LEU A 381 -0.27 -19.44 13.89
N GLY A 382 0.05 -20.60 13.34
CA GLY A 382 -0.01 -21.87 14.07
C GLY A 382 0.93 -21.89 15.27
N VAL A 383 2.19 -21.48 15.08
CA VAL A 383 3.20 -21.37 16.14
C VAL A 383 2.79 -20.34 17.18
N THR A 384 2.24 -19.20 16.75
CA THR A 384 1.73 -18.16 17.66
C THR A 384 0.66 -18.71 18.60
N LYS A 385 -0.33 -19.44 18.08
CA LYS A 385 -1.38 -20.06 18.92
C LYS A 385 -0.85 -21.11 19.89
N MET A 386 0.28 -21.76 19.58
CA MET A 386 0.91 -22.75 20.46
C MET A 386 1.76 -22.14 21.57
N LEU A 387 2.28 -20.92 21.36
CA LEU A 387 3.18 -20.23 22.30
C LEU A 387 2.46 -19.29 23.28
N GLY A 388 1.15 -19.08 23.14
CA GLY A 388 0.33 -18.24 24.02
C GLY A 388 -0.06 -16.93 23.37
#